data_AF-A0A6N7SQK1-F1
#
_entry.id   AF-A0A6N7SQK1-F1
#
_cell.length_a   1.000
_cell.length_b   1.000
_cell.length_c   1.000
_cell.angle_alpha   90.00
_cell.angle_beta   90.00
_cell.angle_gamma   90.00
#
_symmetry.space_group_name_H-M   'P 1'
#
loop_
_entity.id
_entity.type
_entity.pdbx_description
1 polymer ?
#
loop_
_entity_poly.entity_id
_entity_poly.type
_entity_poly.pdbx_seq_one_letter_code
_entity_poly.pdbx_strand_id
1 'polypeptide(L)'
;MLKSINLNNLPRFIDTGNKGKINWKESVGHKVSFQYGDINDVLEIIGYNPERKSIIIKYKEKELKISCSHFKLCRIGKLCDIYNQYKYKIGESIITYTGKIEIIKQIRIKTRQYTIKGYLYKCLIDNNVDRISEYDLLNGTGCSVCSNHKVIKGINDIATTHPYAIKYFVNKEEAYLYSYGSAKRILFKCSECGFEKPITINKLIQRGFSCPRCGDGISYPEKFMFSVLNQLHINFEIQKRFEWNYKKQYDFYLIDYNCIIETHGGQHYSLVFGNYNVKNITLENEKLNDELKKEMAIKNGIEENYYIQLDCSISSLEWIKNSISNSIISTIFDLSNIDWLRCHEFACSSRVKEACSLWNEFQDMKTITELMKICRPTLIKYLDQGNRLEWCKYNQKENMRINGRNNGLSRGIPVEVFNNKNESLGVYKSASEVSRISLKKFGIKLSQTAISAVCRGEADSHKGFKFKII
;
A
#
# COMPACT_ATOMS: atom_id res chain seq x y z
N MET A 1 -1.97 -1.78 -43.81
CA MET A 1 -1.25 -1.89 -45.10
C MET A 1 -2.29 -1.84 -46.20
N LEU A 2 -2.28 -0.80 -47.03
CA LEU A 2 -3.17 -0.67 -48.20
C LEU A 2 -2.90 -1.81 -49.17
N LYS A 3 -3.98 -2.47 -49.62
CA LYS A 3 -3.92 -3.56 -50.60
C LYS A 3 -5.05 -3.37 -51.59
N SER A 4 -4.72 -3.14 -52.84
CA SER A 4 -5.70 -3.02 -53.92
C SER A 4 -5.14 -3.63 -55.20
N ILE A 5 -6.03 -4.05 -56.07
CA ILE A 5 -5.69 -4.57 -57.39
C ILE A 5 -6.74 -4.10 -58.38
N ASN A 6 -6.30 -3.55 -59.51
CA ASN A 6 -7.21 -2.95 -60.49
C ASN A 6 -7.70 -4.00 -61.49
N LEU A 7 -8.92 -4.49 -61.28
CA LEU A 7 -9.53 -5.54 -62.11
C LEU A 7 -10.46 -4.97 -63.19
N ASN A 8 -10.50 -3.64 -63.39
CA ASN A 8 -11.42 -3.03 -64.35
C ASN A 8 -11.04 -3.33 -65.79
N ASN A 9 -9.74 -3.50 -66.05
CA ASN A 9 -9.19 -3.75 -67.38
C ASN A 9 -9.24 -5.24 -67.78
N LEU A 10 -9.90 -6.09 -67.00
CA LEU A 10 -10.02 -7.52 -67.29
C LEU A 10 -11.32 -7.83 -68.06
N PRO A 11 -11.28 -8.75 -69.04
CA PRO A 11 -12.46 -9.20 -69.78
C PRO A 11 -13.58 -9.70 -68.87
N ARG A 12 -14.84 -9.44 -69.22
CA ARG A 12 -16.03 -9.86 -68.47
C ARG A 12 -17.04 -10.51 -69.40
N PHE A 13 -17.82 -11.45 -68.87
CA PHE A 13 -18.89 -12.10 -69.64
C PHE A 13 -19.99 -11.10 -70.01
N ILE A 14 -20.40 -11.08 -71.29
CA ILE A 14 -21.38 -10.13 -71.85
C ILE A 14 -22.78 -10.78 -71.97
N ASP A 15 -22.86 -12.05 -72.40
CA ASP A 15 -24.13 -12.69 -72.84
C ASP A 15 -24.42 -14.07 -72.22
N THR A 16 -24.06 -14.30 -70.95
CA THR A 16 -24.36 -15.57 -70.24
C THR A 16 -24.96 -15.32 -68.85
N GLY A 17 -25.42 -16.38 -68.16
CA GLY A 17 -25.85 -16.31 -66.75
C GLY A 17 -24.76 -15.84 -65.76
N ASN A 18 -23.54 -15.58 -66.23
CA ASN A 18 -22.43 -14.99 -65.48
C ASN A 18 -22.11 -13.54 -65.90
N LYS A 19 -23.03 -12.84 -66.55
CA LYS A 19 -22.89 -11.46 -67.02
C LYS A 19 -22.25 -10.55 -65.96
N GLY A 20 -21.21 -9.81 -66.36
CA GLY A 20 -20.46 -8.89 -65.49
C GLY A 20 -19.36 -9.53 -64.63
N LYS A 21 -19.25 -10.86 -64.55
CA LYS A 21 -18.13 -11.53 -63.87
C LYS A 21 -16.89 -11.56 -64.77
N ILE A 22 -15.70 -11.53 -64.15
CA ILE A 22 -14.41 -11.60 -64.84
C ILE A 22 -14.28 -12.95 -65.55
N ASN A 23 -13.97 -12.90 -66.85
CA ASN A 23 -13.61 -14.05 -67.65
C ASN A 23 -12.11 -14.34 -67.49
N TRP A 24 -11.78 -15.18 -66.51
CA TRP A 24 -10.38 -15.51 -66.18
C TRP A 24 -9.64 -16.24 -67.30
N LYS A 25 -10.36 -16.93 -68.21
CA LYS A 25 -9.75 -17.62 -69.35
C LYS A 25 -9.24 -16.62 -70.38
N GLU A 26 -10.03 -15.60 -70.69
CA GLU A 26 -9.64 -14.50 -71.58
C GLU A 26 -8.72 -13.49 -70.90
N SER A 27 -8.64 -13.50 -69.56
CA SER A 27 -7.72 -12.64 -68.81
C SER A 27 -6.25 -13.08 -68.88
N VAL A 28 -5.93 -14.22 -69.50
CA VAL A 28 -4.54 -14.67 -69.68
C VAL A 28 -3.84 -13.77 -70.71
N GLY A 29 -2.65 -13.27 -70.37
CA GLY A 29 -1.89 -12.26 -71.11
C GLY A 29 -2.17 -10.82 -70.67
N HIS A 30 -3.19 -10.58 -69.83
CA HIS A 30 -3.48 -9.23 -69.34
C HIS A 30 -2.54 -8.81 -68.22
N LYS A 31 -2.17 -7.53 -68.26
CA LYS A 31 -1.42 -6.83 -67.22
C LYS A 31 -2.36 -6.11 -66.26
N VAL A 32 -2.11 -6.26 -64.98
CA VAL A 32 -2.96 -5.77 -63.89
C VAL A 32 -2.12 -4.94 -62.93
N SER A 33 -2.50 -3.69 -62.71
CA SER A 33 -1.86 -2.84 -61.71
C SER A 33 -2.32 -3.21 -60.30
N PHE A 34 -1.39 -3.17 -59.35
CA PHE A 34 -1.65 -3.47 -57.95
C PHE A 34 -0.93 -2.48 -57.04
N GLN A 35 -1.50 -2.28 -55.85
CA GLN A 35 -0.86 -1.62 -54.73
C GLN A 35 -0.79 -2.60 -53.57
N TYR A 36 0.41 -2.79 -53.03
CA TYR A 36 0.65 -3.63 -51.85
C TYR A 36 1.62 -2.94 -50.90
N GLY A 37 1.10 -2.24 -49.90
CA GLY A 37 1.90 -1.35 -49.05
C GLY A 37 2.46 -0.19 -49.88
N ASP A 38 3.78 -0.06 -49.91
CA ASP A 38 4.51 0.98 -50.66
C ASP A 38 4.84 0.58 -52.11
N ILE A 39 4.51 -0.67 -52.49
CA ILE A 39 4.75 -1.18 -53.84
C ILE A 39 3.54 -0.86 -54.71
N ASN A 40 3.76 -0.02 -55.73
CA ASN A 40 2.81 0.26 -56.80
C ASN A 40 3.43 -0.21 -58.12
N ASP A 41 2.91 -1.31 -58.67
CA ASP A 41 3.50 -1.92 -59.87
C ASP A 41 2.46 -2.72 -60.65
N VAL A 42 2.89 -3.36 -61.74
CA VAL A 42 2.06 -4.14 -62.65
C VAL A 42 2.54 -5.59 -62.67
N LEU A 43 1.59 -6.52 -62.64
CA LEU A 43 1.84 -7.96 -62.79
C LEU A 43 1.08 -8.52 -64.01
N GLU A 44 1.48 -9.70 -64.47
CA GLU A 44 0.89 -10.36 -65.62
C GLU A 44 0.18 -11.67 -65.22
N ILE A 45 -0.99 -11.93 -65.81
CA ILE A 45 -1.68 -13.22 -65.66
C ILE A 45 -1.20 -14.13 -66.79
N ILE A 46 -0.39 -15.15 -66.46
CA ILE A 46 0.24 -16.03 -67.45
C ILE A 46 -0.49 -17.36 -67.66
N GLY A 47 -1.47 -17.68 -66.81
CA GLY A 47 -2.26 -18.90 -67.00
C GLY A 47 -3.50 -18.98 -66.12
N TYR A 48 -4.47 -19.80 -66.54
CA TYR A 48 -5.71 -20.06 -65.82
C TYR A 48 -6.00 -21.56 -65.79
N ASN A 49 -6.26 -22.09 -64.59
CA ASN A 49 -6.72 -23.46 -64.37
C ASN A 49 -8.21 -23.43 -63.97
N PRO A 50 -9.11 -23.87 -64.85
CA PRO A 50 -10.56 -23.83 -64.62
C PRO A 50 -11.03 -24.80 -63.53
N GLU A 51 -10.43 -25.99 -63.42
CA GLU A 51 -10.82 -27.01 -62.44
C GLU A 51 -10.62 -26.51 -60.99
N ARG A 52 -9.51 -25.82 -60.73
CA ARG A 52 -9.16 -25.31 -59.40
C ARG A 52 -9.53 -23.85 -59.18
N LYS A 53 -10.17 -23.20 -60.17
CA LYS A 53 -10.49 -21.75 -60.18
C LYS A 53 -9.30 -20.91 -59.71
N SER A 54 -8.13 -21.19 -60.29
CA SER A 54 -6.85 -20.57 -59.91
C SER A 54 -6.13 -20.01 -61.13
N ILE A 55 -5.44 -18.90 -60.96
CA ILE A 55 -4.59 -18.28 -61.96
C ILE A 55 -3.12 -18.43 -61.59
N ILE A 56 -2.26 -18.36 -62.60
CA ILE A 56 -0.81 -18.25 -62.46
C ILE A 56 -0.46 -16.81 -62.81
N ILE A 57 0.17 -16.11 -61.87
CA ILE A 57 0.58 -14.72 -62.03
C ILE A 57 2.10 -14.61 -61.99
N LYS A 58 2.64 -13.71 -62.81
CA LYS A 58 4.06 -13.41 -62.92
C LYS A 58 4.33 -11.96 -62.55
N TYR A 59 5.33 -11.74 -61.70
CA TYR A 59 5.82 -10.42 -61.34
C TYR A 59 7.33 -10.49 -61.23
N LYS A 60 8.03 -9.69 -62.05
CA LYS A 60 9.48 -9.81 -62.28
C LYS A 60 9.83 -11.25 -62.72
N GLU A 61 10.76 -11.90 -62.05
CA GLU A 61 11.18 -13.29 -62.34
C GLU A 61 10.42 -14.35 -61.52
N LYS A 62 9.42 -13.96 -60.72
CA LYS A 62 8.70 -14.87 -59.83
C LYS A 62 7.33 -15.21 -60.38
N GLU A 63 6.93 -16.47 -60.21
CA GLU A 63 5.61 -16.99 -60.56
C GLU A 63 4.87 -17.50 -59.31
N LEU A 64 3.57 -17.24 -59.22
CA LEU A 64 2.73 -17.68 -58.11
C LEU A 64 1.39 -18.21 -58.63
N LYS A 65 1.05 -19.44 -58.22
CA LYS A 65 -0.30 -19.98 -58.36
C LYS A 65 -1.19 -19.50 -57.22
N ILE A 66 -2.29 -18.83 -57.55
CA ILE A 66 -3.22 -18.22 -56.58
C ILE A 66 -4.67 -18.45 -57.01
N SER A 67 -5.59 -18.65 -56.06
CA SER A 67 -7.02 -18.75 -56.39
C SER A 67 -7.56 -17.41 -56.89
N CYS A 68 -8.54 -17.43 -57.79
CA CYS A 68 -9.16 -16.19 -58.30
C CYS A 68 -9.70 -15.31 -57.16
N SER A 69 -10.23 -15.91 -56.10
CA SER A 69 -10.72 -15.20 -54.91
C SER A 69 -9.60 -14.53 -54.13
N HIS A 70 -8.47 -15.22 -53.90
CA HIS A 70 -7.31 -14.64 -53.22
C HIS A 70 -6.64 -13.54 -54.03
N PHE A 71 -6.63 -13.66 -55.36
CA PHE A 71 -6.12 -12.62 -56.24
C PHE A 71 -6.97 -11.36 -56.19
N LYS A 72 -8.31 -11.48 -56.23
CA LYS A 72 -9.23 -10.34 -56.05
C LYS A 72 -8.99 -9.57 -54.74
N LEU A 73 -8.61 -10.28 -53.68
CA LEU A 73 -8.27 -9.71 -52.38
C LEU A 73 -6.81 -9.21 -52.29
N CYS A 74 -6.10 -9.13 -53.42
CA CYS A 74 -4.69 -8.75 -53.52
C CYS A 74 -3.80 -9.53 -52.53
N ARG A 75 -3.99 -10.86 -52.38
CA ARG A 75 -3.18 -11.71 -51.47
C ARG A 75 -1.88 -12.18 -52.14
N ILE A 76 -1.14 -11.26 -52.73
CA ILE A 76 0.08 -11.52 -53.54
C ILE A 76 1.39 -11.33 -52.76
N GLY A 77 1.35 -11.26 -51.42
CA GLY A 77 2.52 -10.94 -50.60
C GLY A 77 3.72 -11.90 -50.77
N LYS A 78 3.47 -13.16 -51.20
CA LYS A 78 4.52 -14.15 -51.46
C LYS A 78 5.30 -13.80 -52.72
N LEU A 79 4.62 -13.21 -53.69
CA LEU A 79 5.19 -12.77 -54.96
C LEU A 79 6.06 -11.52 -54.77
N CYS A 80 5.65 -10.62 -53.86
CA CYS A 80 6.37 -9.39 -53.54
C CYS A 80 7.54 -9.57 -52.54
N ASP A 81 7.85 -10.80 -52.11
CA ASP A 81 8.92 -11.16 -51.15
C ASP A 81 8.84 -10.49 -49.76
N ILE A 82 7.68 -9.91 -49.42
CA ILE A 82 7.49 -9.13 -48.18
C ILE A 82 7.58 -10.02 -46.92
N TYR A 83 7.31 -11.32 -47.06
CA TYR A 83 7.36 -12.27 -45.92
C TYR A 83 8.77 -12.62 -45.44
N ASN A 84 9.81 -12.29 -46.22
CA ASN A 84 11.22 -12.57 -45.91
C ASN A 84 11.99 -11.34 -45.42
N GLN A 85 11.48 -10.14 -45.69
CA GLN A 85 12.12 -8.90 -45.28
C GLN A 85 11.82 -8.62 -43.80
N TYR A 86 12.85 -8.58 -42.97
CA TYR A 86 12.76 -8.12 -41.59
C TYR A 86 12.74 -6.60 -41.56
N LYS A 87 11.91 -6.03 -40.67
CA LYS A 87 11.80 -4.58 -40.49
C LYS A 87 13.06 -3.99 -39.85
N TYR A 88 13.61 -4.66 -38.84
CA TYR A 88 14.75 -4.17 -38.07
C TYR A 88 16.03 -4.94 -38.41
N LYS A 89 17.16 -4.23 -38.44
CA LYS A 89 18.47 -4.80 -38.76
C LYS A 89 19.21 -5.27 -37.50
N ILE A 90 20.19 -6.16 -37.67
CA ILE A 90 21.10 -6.56 -36.60
C ILE A 90 21.95 -5.35 -36.19
N GLY A 91 22.14 -5.15 -34.88
CA GLY A 91 22.81 -3.99 -34.27
C GLY A 91 21.91 -2.76 -34.11
N GLU A 92 20.67 -2.80 -34.62
CA GLU A 92 19.74 -1.69 -34.48
C GLU A 92 19.21 -1.61 -33.05
N SER A 93 19.21 -0.40 -32.49
CA SER A 93 18.65 -0.15 -31.16
C SER A 93 17.27 0.49 -31.24
N ILE A 94 16.30 -0.11 -30.56
CA ILE A 94 14.88 0.21 -30.67
C ILE A 94 14.37 0.65 -29.30
N ILE A 95 13.62 1.75 -29.28
CA ILE A 95 12.91 2.24 -28.10
C ILE A 95 11.55 1.52 -28.02
N THR A 96 11.25 1.02 -26.84
CA THR A 96 10.05 0.24 -26.49
C THR A 96 9.40 0.83 -25.24
N TYR A 97 8.21 0.37 -24.86
CA TYR A 97 7.54 0.84 -23.64
C TYR A 97 8.32 0.56 -22.36
N THR A 98 9.17 -0.46 -22.34
CA THR A 98 9.94 -0.85 -21.16
C THR A 98 11.38 -0.35 -21.20
N GLY A 99 11.73 0.48 -22.19
CA GLY A 99 13.10 0.99 -22.38
C GLY A 99 13.71 0.67 -23.75
N LYS A 100 15.02 0.47 -23.81
CA LYS A 100 15.75 0.31 -25.07
C LYS A 100 16.31 -1.10 -25.22
N ILE A 101 16.14 -1.71 -26.40
CA ILE A 101 16.68 -3.03 -26.73
C ILE A 101 17.53 -2.95 -28.00
N GLU A 102 18.52 -3.83 -28.12
CA GLU A 102 19.38 -3.98 -29.29
C GLU A 102 19.13 -5.33 -29.96
N ILE A 103 19.00 -5.33 -31.29
CA ILE A 103 18.75 -6.55 -32.06
C ILE A 103 20.06 -7.30 -32.30
N ILE A 104 20.19 -8.49 -31.70
CA ILE A 104 21.38 -9.35 -31.85
C ILE A 104 21.24 -10.25 -33.09
N LYS A 105 20.04 -10.77 -33.34
CA LYS A 105 19.81 -11.73 -34.42
C LYS A 105 18.37 -11.69 -34.94
N GLN A 106 18.21 -11.85 -36.25
CA GLN A 106 16.91 -12.12 -36.88
C GLN A 106 16.60 -13.62 -36.84
N ILE A 107 15.42 -14.00 -36.36
CA ILE A 107 15.02 -15.39 -36.15
C ILE A 107 13.60 -15.67 -36.65
N ARG A 108 13.28 -16.96 -36.81
CA ARG A 108 11.92 -17.44 -37.08
C ARG A 108 11.36 -18.09 -35.81
N ILE A 109 10.21 -17.61 -35.35
CA ILE A 109 9.52 -18.14 -34.16
C ILE A 109 8.39 -19.05 -34.62
N LYS A 110 8.44 -20.33 -34.24
CA LYS A 110 7.41 -21.31 -34.56
C LYS A 110 6.28 -21.23 -33.52
N THR A 111 5.08 -20.87 -33.96
CA THR A 111 3.85 -21.00 -33.18
C THR A 111 3.22 -22.37 -33.45
N ARG A 112 2.12 -22.70 -32.75
CA ARG A 112 1.40 -23.97 -32.96
C ARG A 112 0.87 -24.15 -34.39
N GLN A 113 0.62 -23.06 -35.12
CA GLN A 113 -0.03 -23.08 -36.44
C GLN A 113 0.83 -22.50 -37.57
N TYR A 114 1.77 -21.61 -37.28
CA TYR A 114 2.53 -20.89 -38.32
C TYR A 114 3.91 -20.47 -37.80
N THR A 115 4.77 -20.00 -38.71
CA THR A 115 6.10 -19.46 -38.35
C THR A 115 6.12 -17.97 -38.62
N ILE A 116 6.42 -17.16 -37.59
CA ILE A 116 6.50 -15.71 -37.69
C ILE A 116 7.94 -15.22 -37.65
N LYS A 117 8.15 -13.98 -38.10
CA LYS A 117 9.41 -13.26 -37.92
C LYS A 117 9.55 -12.84 -36.46
N GLY A 118 10.76 -12.93 -35.94
CA GLY A 118 11.12 -12.43 -34.63
C GLY A 118 12.59 -12.09 -34.55
N TYR A 119 13.00 -11.66 -33.37
CA TYR A 119 14.34 -11.17 -33.10
C TYR A 119 14.83 -11.75 -31.78
N LEU A 120 16.12 -12.08 -31.72
CA LEU A 120 16.84 -12.20 -30.46
C LEU A 120 17.36 -10.80 -30.13
N TYR A 121 17.03 -10.29 -28.96
CA TYR A 121 17.42 -8.96 -28.52
C TYR A 121 18.21 -9.02 -27.21
N LYS A 122 19.02 -7.99 -26.97
CA LYS A 122 19.63 -7.69 -25.67
C LYS A 122 18.97 -6.44 -25.12
N CYS A 123 18.46 -6.48 -23.90
CA CYS A 123 17.99 -5.26 -23.24
C CYS A 123 19.18 -4.43 -22.76
N LEU A 124 19.13 -3.11 -22.97
CA LEU A 124 20.19 -2.20 -22.55
C LEU A 124 20.04 -1.72 -21.09
N ILE A 125 18.97 -2.14 -20.40
CA ILE A 125 18.71 -1.80 -19.00
C ILE A 125 19.17 -2.93 -18.07
N ASP A 126 18.67 -4.15 -18.32
CA ASP A 126 18.91 -5.31 -17.44
C ASP A 126 19.87 -6.35 -18.04
N ASN A 127 20.41 -6.09 -19.24
CA ASN A 127 21.26 -7.02 -20.00
C ASN A 127 20.63 -8.39 -20.33
N ASN A 128 19.31 -8.58 -20.11
CA ASN A 128 18.63 -9.81 -20.43
C ASN A 128 18.60 -10.04 -21.95
N VAL A 129 18.83 -11.29 -22.35
CA VAL A 129 18.74 -11.73 -23.74
C VAL A 129 17.51 -12.60 -23.89
N ASP A 130 16.60 -12.19 -24.78
CA ASP A 130 15.35 -12.91 -25.02
C ASP A 130 14.88 -12.77 -26.47
N ARG A 131 13.77 -13.45 -26.78
CA ARG A 131 13.15 -13.46 -28.10
C ARG A 131 11.89 -12.61 -28.10
N ILE A 132 11.66 -11.86 -29.18
CA ILE A 132 10.44 -11.08 -29.39
C ILE A 132 9.94 -11.26 -30.82
N SER A 133 8.63 -11.29 -31.04
CA SER A 133 8.11 -11.29 -32.40
C SER A 133 8.22 -9.90 -33.04
N GLU A 134 8.31 -9.85 -34.37
CA GLU A 134 8.32 -8.56 -35.08
C GLU A 134 7.01 -7.78 -34.84
N TYR A 135 5.90 -8.49 -34.71
CA TYR A 135 4.60 -7.88 -34.43
C TYR A 135 4.58 -7.20 -33.05
N ASP A 136 5.03 -7.89 -32.00
CA ASP A 136 5.01 -7.34 -30.64
C ASP A 136 5.94 -6.13 -30.52
N LEU A 137 7.11 -6.21 -31.15
CA LEU A 137 8.09 -5.13 -31.18
C LEU A 137 7.57 -3.89 -31.93
N LEU A 138 6.83 -4.09 -33.03
CA LEU A 138 6.17 -3.00 -33.76
C LEU A 138 5.06 -2.33 -32.93
N ASN A 139 4.42 -3.08 -32.04
CA ASN A 139 3.45 -2.55 -31.08
C ASN A 139 4.10 -1.96 -29.82
N GLY A 140 5.42 -1.79 -29.79
CA GLY A 140 6.14 -1.16 -28.68
C GLY A 140 6.45 -2.10 -27.51
N THR A 141 6.18 -3.41 -27.62
CA THR A 141 6.54 -4.39 -26.59
C THR A 141 8.06 -4.45 -26.45
N GLY A 142 8.54 -4.47 -25.19
CA GLY A 142 9.96 -4.41 -24.87
C GLY A 142 10.47 -5.66 -24.15
N CYS A 143 11.41 -5.44 -23.23
CA CYS A 143 12.05 -6.51 -22.47
C CYS A 143 11.05 -7.25 -21.58
N SER A 144 11.08 -8.59 -21.63
CA SER A 144 10.23 -9.48 -20.83
C SER A 144 10.48 -9.36 -19.32
N VAL A 145 11.69 -8.97 -18.93
CA VAL A 145 12.09 -8.79 -17.53
C VAL A 145 11.70 -7.41 -17.02
N CYS A 146 12.02 -6.34 -17.75
CA CYS A 146 11.56 -4.98 -17.42
C CYS A 146 10.03 -4.86 -17.34
N SER A 147 9.28 -5.64 -18.14
CA SER A 147 7.81 -5.71 -18.09
C SER A 147 7.26 -6.67 -17.03
N ASN A 148 8.12 -7.35 -16.27
CA ASN A 148 7.74 -8.34 -15.25
C ASN A 148 7.00 -9.59 -15.77
N HIS A 149 7.00 -9.82 -17.09
CA HIS A 149 6.47 -11.05 -17.69
C HIS A 149 7.37 -12.27 -17.45
N LYS A 150 8.67 -12.04 -17.31
CA LYS A 150 9.68 -13.02 -16.93
C LYS A 150 10.37 -12.54 -15.65
N VAL A 151 10.45 -13.40 -14.65
CA VAL A 151 11.11 -13.09 -13.38
C VAL A 151 12.51 -13.68 -13.37
N ILE A 152 13.51 -12.86 -13.02
CA ILE A 152 14.90 -13.26 -12.83
C ILE A 152 15.33 -12.82 -11.43
N LYS A 153 15.82 -13.80 -10.65
CA LYS A 153 16.36 -13.58 -9.31
C LYS A 153 17.53 -12.59 -9.35
N GLY A 154 17.50 -11.59 -8.48
CA GLY A 154 18.50 -10.52 -8.41
C GLY A 154 18.19 -9.32 -9.32
N ILE A 155 17.11 -9.35 -10.11
CA ILE A 155 16.75 -8.26 -11.03
C ILE A 155 15.37 -7.70 -10.70
N ASN A 156 14.32 -8.49 -10.89
CA ASN A 156 12.93 -8.02 -10.80
C ASN A 156 12.04 -8.91 -9.90
N ASP A 157 12.63 -9.80 -9.12
CA ASP A 157 11.93 -10.53 -8.07
C ASP A 157 11.61 -9.62 -6.86
N ILE A 158 10.68 -10.06 -6.02
CA ILE A 158 10.21 -9.29 -4.86
C ILE A 158 11.29 -9.20 -3.79
N ALA A 159 12.10 -10.22 -3.58
CA ALA A 159 13.12 -10.16 -2.54
C ALA A 159 14.19 -9.10 -2.86
N THR A 160 14.54 -8.91 -4.14
CA THR A 160 15.44 -7.85 -4.58
C THR A 160 14.75 -6.47 -4.62
N THR A 161 13.55 -6.37 -5.18
CA THR A 161 12.90 -5.06 -5.42
C THR A 161 12.12 -4.53 -4.21
N HIS A 162 11.60 -5.41 -3.36
CA HIS A 162 10.72 -5.10 -2.23
C HIS A 162 11.07 -5.97 -1.00
N PRO A 163 12.32 -5.91 -0.48
CA PRO A 163 12.81 -6.79 0.58
C PRO A 163 11.98 -6.71 1.88
N TYR A 164 11.37 -5.56 2.16
CA TYR A 164 10.49 -5.37 3.32
C TYR A 164 9.26 -6.30 3.33
N ALA A 165 8.85 -6.82 2.17
CA ALA A 165 7.68 -7.69 2.05
C ALA A 165 7.97 -9.14 2.45
N ILE A 166 9.24 -9.56 2.47
CA ILE A 166 9.67 -10.95 2.74
C ILE A 166 9.12 -11.46 4.08
N LYS A 167 9.02 -10.58 5.09
CA LYS A 167 8.52 -10.95 6.43
C LYS A 167 7.09 -11.51 6.43
N TYR A 168 6.30 -11.21 5.39
CA TYR A 168 4.93 -11.69 5.27
C TYR A 168 4.82 -13.03 4.54
N PHE A 169 5.86 -13.50 3.85
CA PHE A 169 5.80 -14.79 3.15
C PHE A 169 5.85 -15.94 4.14
N VAL A 170 4.94 -16.92 4.01
CA VAL A 170 5.01 -18.17 4.77
C VAL A 170 6.26 -18.94 4.36
N ASN A 171 6.44 -19.15 3.04
CA ASN A 171 7.67 -19.65 2.45
C ASN A 171 8.45 -18.49 1.81
N LYS A 172 9.60 -18.14 2.41
CA LYS A 172 10.42 -17.00 1.94
C LYS A 172 10.99 -17.20 0.53
N GLU A 173 11.16 -18.45 0.08
CA GLU A 173 11.68 -18.74 -1.27
C GLU A 173 10.73 -18.25 -2.37
N GLU A 174 9.43 -18.16 -2.09
CA GLU A 174 8.45 -17.65 -3.05
C GLU A 174 8.68 -16.18 -3.41
N ALA A 175 9.37 -15.40 -2.57
CA ALA A 175 9.71 -14.02 -2.87
C ALA A 175 10.70 -13.89 -4.05
N TYR A 176 11.46 -14.94 -4.37
CA TYR A 176 12.37 -14.98 -5.52
C TYR A 176 11.69 -15.47 -6.81
N LEU A 177 10.48 -16.03 -6.72
CA LEU A 177 9.78 -16.65 -7.85
C LEU A 177 8.87 -15.68 -8.61
N TYR A 178 8.47 -14.59 -7.96
CA TYR A 178 7.45 -13.68 -8.49
C TYR A 178 7.95 -12.23 -8.49
N SER A 179 7.41 -11.43 -9.41
CA SER A 179 7.56 -9.98 -9.43
C SER A 179 6.46 -9.30 -8.62
N TYR A 180 6.70 -8.05 -8.23
CA TYR A 180 5.77 -7.27 -7.41
C TYR A 180 4.39 -7.05 -8.04
N GLY A 181 4.28 -7.12 -9.37
CA GLY A 181 3.03 -6.94 -10.12
C GLY A 181 2.19 -8.22 -10.27
N SER A 182 2.68 -9.36 -9.77
CA SER A 182 2.02 -10.65 -9.98
C SER A 182 0.60 -10.72 -9.39
N ALA A 183 -0.34 -11.22 -10.18
CA ALA A 183 -1.72 -11.49 -9.75
C ALA A 183 -1.86 -12.86 -9.05
N LYS A 184 -0.76 -13.61 -8.86
CA LYS A 184 -0.82 -14.92 -8.22
C LYS A 184 -1.26 -14.79 -6.77
N ARG A 185 -2.19 -15.66 -6.35
CA ARG A 185 -2.72 -15.74 -5.00
C ARG A 185 -1.96 -16.82 -4.23
N ILE A 186 -1.27 -16.43 -3.16
CA ILE A 186 -0.47 -17.31 -2.30
C ILE A 186 -0.76 -17.01 -0.82
N LEU A 187 -0.28 -17.88 0.06
CA LEU A 187 -0.48 -17.76 1.51
C LEU A 187 0.56 -16.81 2.12
N PHE A 188 0.09 -15.81 2.85
CA PHE A 188 0.93 -14.87 3.59
C PHE A 188 0.60 -14.92 5.07
N LYS A 189 1.58 -14.63 5.92
CA LYS A 189 1.47 -14.55 7.38
C LYS A 189 1.66 -13.13 7.89
N CYS A 190 0.96 -12.78 8.96
CA CYS A 190 1.21 -11.57 9.71
C CYS A 190 2.55 -11.67 10.44
N SER A 191 3.38 -10.62 10.37
CA SER A 191 4.66 -10.59 11.08
C SER A 191 4.52 -10.51 12.60
N GLU A 192 3.39 -9.99 13.10
CA GLU A 192 3.18 -9.76 14.54
C GLU A 192 2.50 -10.95 15.22
N CYS A 193 1.39 -11.44 14.66
CA CYS A 193 0.57 -12.48 15.30
C CYS A 193 0.59 -13.83 14.58
N GLY A 194 1.34 -13.97 13.49
CA GLY A 194 1.45 -15.22 12.73
C GLY A 194 0.22 -15.62 11.91
N PHE A 195 -0.87 -14.85 11.94
CA PHE A 195 -2.09 -15.18 11.20
C PHE A 195 -1.87 -15.29 9.71
N GLU A 196 -2.34 -16.39 9.13
CA GLU A 196 -2.17 -16.68 7.70
C GLU A 196 -3.45 -16.44 6.92
N LYS A 197 -3.33 -15.81 5.74
CA LYS A 197 -4.44 -15.71 4.79
C LYS A 197 -3.94 -15.63 3.35
N PRO A 198 -4.74 -16.12 2.38
CA PRO A 198 -4.38 -16.02 0.97
C PRO A 198 -4.59 -14.59 0.46
N ILE A 199 -3.57 -13.99 -0.14
CA ILE A 199 -3.60 -12.65 -0.75
C ILE A 199 -2.94 -12.73 -2.12
N THR A 200 -3.33 -11.86 -3.06
CA THR A 200 -2.56 -11.69 -4.30
C THR A 200 -1.31 -10.87 -4.03
N ILE A 201 -0.19 -11.25 -4.66
CA ILE A 201 1.10 -10.62 -4.46
C ILE A 201 1.04 -9.10 -4.69
N ASN A 202 0.45 -8.66 -5.80
CA ASN A 202 0.29 -7.25 -6.11
C ASN A 202 -0.45 -6.45 -5.02
N LYS A 203 -1.47 -7.03 -4.38
CA LYS A 203 -2.22 -6.39 -3.30
C LYS A 203 -1.37 -6.29 -2.04
N LEU A 204 -0.58 -7.31 -1.71
CA LEU A 204 0.34 -7.25 -0.58
C LEU A 204 1.36 -6.11 -0.77
N ILE A 205 1.98 -6.02 -1.95
CA ILE A 205 2.99 -4.99 -2.19
C ILE A 205 2.36 -3.59 -2.18
N GLN A 206 1.19 -3.41 -2.79
CA GLN A 206 0.54 -2.09 -2.88
C GLN A 206 -0.07 -1.61 -1.57
N ARG A 207 -0.64 -2.51 -0.75
CA ARG A 207 -1.46 -2.14 0.42
C ARG A 207 -0.93 -2.68 1.75
N GLY A 208 0.11 -3.51 1.73
CA GLY A 208 0.62 -4.21 2.90
C GLY A 208 -0.28 -5.37 3.35
N PHE A 209 0.11 -6.00 4.45
CA PHE A 209 -0.66 -7.08 5.08
C PHE A 209 -1.68 -6.50 6.06
N SER A 210 -2.94 -6.38 5.63
CA SER A 210 -4.03 -5.98 6.51
C SER A 210 -4.44 -7.15 7.41
N CYS A 211 -3.88 -7.24 8.62
CA CYS A 211 -4.21 -8.33 9.55
C CYS A 211 -5.56 -8.07 10.24
N PRO A 212 -6.53 -9.01 10.19
CA PRO A 212 -7.82 -8.86 10.87
C PRO A 212 -7.74 -9.18 12.37
N ARG A 213 -6.57 -9.58 12.91
CA ARG A 213 -6.39 -9.87 14.35
C ARG A 213 -5.65 -8.79 15.12
N CYS A 214 -4.59 -8.22 14.54
CA CYS A 214 -3.72 -7.26 15.22
C CYS A 214 -3.49 -5.95 14.44
N GLY A 215 -4.11 -5.78 13.27
CA GLY A 215 -3.95 -4.59 12.44
C GLY A 215 -4.44 -3.30 13.13
N ASP A 216 -3.93 -2.15 12.71
CA ASP A 216 -4.26 -0.85 13.33
C ASP A 216 -5.70 -0.39 13.13
N GLY A 217 -6.42 -0.98 12.16
CA GLY A 217 -7.86 -0.73 11.94
C GLY A 217 -8.79 -1.46 12.92
N ILE A 218 -8.24 -2.23 13.86
CA ILE A 218 -8.99 -2.98 14.88
C ILE A 218 -8.90 -2.22 16.19
N SER A 219 -10.01 -2.12 16.90
CA SER A 219 -10.07 -1.43 18.17
C SER A 219 -9.19 -2.13 19.23
N TYR A 220 -8.67 -1.35 20.19
CA TYR A 220 -7.92 -1.91 21.31
C TYR A 220 -8.74 -2.97 22.10
N PRO A 221 -10.03 -2.75 22.40
CA PRO A 221 -10.88 -3.77 23.03
C PRO A 221 -10.99 -5.08 22.26
N GLU A 222 -11.21 -5.04 20.94
CA GLU A 222 -11.25 -6.25 20.11
C GLU A 222 -9.93 -7.02 20.18
N LYS A 223 -8.78 -6.35 20.05
CA LYS A 223 -7.48 -7.03 20.16
C LYS A 223 -7.27 -7.66 21.54
N PHE A 224 -7.68 -6.95 22.59
CA PHE A 224 -7.58 -7.43 23.96
C PHE A 224 -8.43 -8.69 24.17
N MET A 225 -9.69 -8.64 23.74
CA MET A 225 -10.61 -9.78 23.80
C MET A 225 -10.12 -10.96 22.96
N PHE A 226 -9.60 -10.70 21.75
CA PHE A 226 -8.99 -11.72 20.91
C PHE A 226 -7.88 -12.48 21.66
N SER A 227 -7.00 -11.75 22.37
CA SER A 227 -5.92 -12.37 23.14
C SER A 227 -6.47 -13.21 24.31
N VAL A 228 -7.49 -12.73 25.02
CA VAL A 228 -8.17 -13.47 26.09
C VAL A 228 -8.74 -14.78 25.58
N LEU A 229 -9.57 -14.75 24.53
CA LEU A 229 -10.21 -15.95 23.98
C LEU A 229 -9.18 -16.95 23.44
N ASN A 230 -8.08 -16.46 22.88
CA ASN A 230 -7.00 -17.31 22.39
C ASN A 230 -6.21 -17.97 23.52
N GLN A 231 -5.99 -17.29 24.65
CA GLN A 231 -5.38 -17.88 25.86
C GLN A 231 -6.28 -18.94 26.49
N LEU A 232 -7.60 -18.76 26.41
CA LEU A 232 -8.60 -19.74 26.85
C LEU A 232 -8.76 -20.92 25.87
N HIS A 233 -8.07 -20.91 24.72
CA HIS A 233 -8.16 -21.93 23.68
C HIS A 233 -9.61 -22.15 23.16
N ILE A 234 -10.41 -21.09 23.13
CA ILE A 234 -11.79 -21.16 22.63
C ILE A 234 -11.79 -21.13 21.10
N ASN A 235 -12.69 -21.90 20.48
CA ASN A 235 -12.95 -21.82 19.05
C ASN A 235 -13.92 -20.67 18.73
N PHE A 236 -13.46 -19.65 18.01
CA PHE A 236 -14.27 -18.47 17.72
C PHE A 236 -13.98 -17.85 16.35
N GLU A 237 -14.99 -17.17 15.83
CA GLU A 237 -14.89 -16.30 14.66
C GLU A 237 -14.88 -14.84 15.09
N ILE A 238 -13.97 -14.06 14.52
CA ILE A 238 -13.96 -12.61 14.66
C ILE A 238 -14.85 -11.98 13.61
N GLN A 239 -15.45 -10.85 13.94
CA GLN A 239 -16.04 -9.96 12.95
C GLN A 239 -17.10 -10.70 12.09
N LYS A 240 -17.87 -11.57 12.74
CA LYS A 240 -18.81 -12.53 12.14
C LYS A 240 -19.98 -11.82 11.48
N ARG A 241 -20.32 -12.25 10.27
CA ARG A 241 -21.58 -11.90 9.60
C ARG A 241 -22.40 -13.17 9.46
N PHE A 242 -23.59 -13.18 10.02
CA PHE A 242 -24.53 -14.28 9.87
C PHE A 242 -25.35 -14.14 8.59
N GLU A 243 -25.81 -15.26 8.04
CA GLU A 243 -26.66 -15.27 6.84
C GLU A 243 -27.96 -14.48 7.06
N TRP A 244 -28.55 -14.61 8.25
CA TRP A 244 -29.78 -13.91 8.64
C TRP A 244 -29.59 -12.40 8.86
N ASN A 245 -28.35 -11.89 8.95
CA ASN A 245 -28.08 -10.46 9.03
C ASN A 245 -26.71 -10.10 8.43
N TYR A 246 -26.59 -10.21 7.11
CA TYR A 246 -25.32 -9.95 6.42
C TYR A 246 -24.84 -8.49 6.50
N LYS A 247 -25.76 -7.56 6.77
CA LYS A 247 -25.47 -6.11 6.84
C LYS A 247 -24.70 -5.75 8.11
N LYS A 248 -24.99 -6.42 9.23
CA LYS A 248 -24.36 -6.15 10.52
C LYS A 248 -23.27 -7.19 10.79
N GLN A 249 -22.28 -6.76 11.56
CA GLN A 249 -21.09 -7.54 11.89
C GLN A 249 -20.98 -7.62 13.40
N TYR A 250 -20.78 -8.83 13.92
CA TYR A 250 -20.63 -9.09 15.35
C TYR A 250 -19.15 -9.28 15.69
N ASP A 251 -18.68 -8.69 16.79
CA ASP A 251 -17.23 -8.64 17.08
C ASP A 251 -16.62 -10.03 17.28
N PHE A 252 -17.26 -10.89 18.08
CA PHE A 252 -16.86 -12.27 18.28
C PHE A 252 -18.06 -13.21 18.31
N TYR A 253 -17.89 -14.39 17.72
CA TYR A 253 -18.83 -15.51 17.83
C TYR A 253 -18.07 -16.75 18.30
N LEU A 254 -18.39 -17.22 19.51
CA LEU A 254 -17.84 -18.45 20.09
C LEU A 254 -18.67 -19.62 19.57
N ILE A 255 -18.06 -20.43 18.69
CA ILE A 255 -18.78 -21.45 17.91
C ILE A 255 -19.38 -22.52 18.83
N ASP A 256 -18.57 -23.04 19.75
CA ASP A 256 -18.94 -24.18 20.60
C ASP A 256 -19.99 -23.83 21.66
N TYR A 257 -20.18 -22.53 21.92
CA TYR A 257 -21.08 -22.01 22.94
C TYR A 257 -22.30 -21.29 22.35
N ASN A 258 -22.36 -21.18 21.01
CA ASN A 258 -23.37 -20.39 20.30
C ASN A 258 -23.54 -18.98 20.92
N CYS A 259 -22.41 -18.34 21.23
CA CYS A 259 -22.34 -17.12 22.03
C CYS A 259 -21.74 -15.97 21.22
N ILE A 260 -22.31 -14.78 21.38
CA ILE A 260 -21.84 -13.55 20.74
C ILE A 260 -21.26 -12.63 21.81
N ILE A 261 -20.09 -12.04 21.53
CA ILE A 261 -19.49 -10.99 22.36
C ILE A 261 -19.33 -9.73 21.50
N GLU A 262 -19.80 -8.61 22.03
CA GLU A 262 -19.63 -7.25 21.48
C GLU A 262 -18.78 -6.40 22.43
N THR A 263 -17.82 -5.66 21.87
CA THR A 263 -16.91 -4.79 22.63
C THR A 263 -17.22 -3.32 22.35
N HIS A 264 -18.15 -2.75 23.12
CA HIS A 264 -18.63 -1.39 22.88
C HIS A 264 -17.64 -0.33 23.36
N GLY A 265 -17.08 0.44 22.44
CA GLY A 265 -16.17 1.56 22.74
C GLY A 265 -16.88 2.84 23.22
N GLY A 266 -16.11 3.89 23.53
CA GLY A 266 -16.63 5.15 24.08
C GLY A 266 -17.62 5.92 23.19
N GLN A 267 -17.67 5.57 21.89
CA GLN A 267 -18.65 6.11 20.94
C GLN A 267 -20.10 5.79 21.34
N HIS A 268 -20.34 4.65 22.01
CA HIS A 268 -21.67 4.26 22.50
C HIS A 268 -22.15 5.03 23.75
N TYR A 269 -21.26 5.80 24.40
CA TYR A 269 -21.49 6.39 25.72
C TYR A 269 -21.38 7.92 25.76
N SER A 270 -20.88 8.56 24.70
CA SER A 270 -20.65 10.01 24.66
C SER A 270 -21.01 10.63 23.31
N LEU A 271 -21.61 11.82 23.35
CA LEU A 271 -21.96 12.60 22.14
C LEU A 271 -20.68 12.86 21.34
N VAL A 272 -20.55 12.20 20.19
CA VAL A 272 -19.42 12.45 19.28
C VAL A 272 -19.64 13.81 18.62
N PHE A 273 -18.88 14.83 19.05
CA PHE A 273 -18.73 16.07 18.30
C PHE A 273 -17.93 15.79 17.01
N GLY A 274 -18.61 15.22 16.02
CA GLY A 274 -18.10 15.06 14.66
C GLY A 274 -18.29 16.34 13.85
N ASN A 275 -17.33 16.62 12.97
CA ASN A 275 -17.30 17.78 12.07
C ASN A 275 -18.68 18.14 11.49
N TYR A 276 -18.94 19.45 11.43
CA TYR A 276 -20.16 20.17 11.03
C TYR A 276 -20.86 19.78 9.70
N ASN A 277 -20.46 18.72 9.00
CA ASN A 277 -21.01 18.32 7.70
C ASN A 277 -21.47 16.86 7.59
N VAL A 278 -21.50 16.07 8.67
CA VAL A 278 -22.11 14.72 8.65
C VAL A 278 -23.38 14.73 9.49
N LYS A 279 -24.52 14.72 8.80
CA LYS A 279 -25.88 14.65 9.37
C LYS A 279 -25.99 13.57 10.46
N ASN A 280 -26.41 14.00 11.65
CA ASN A 280 -27.26 13.27 12.61
C ASN A 280 -27.04 11.76 12.73
N ILE A 281 -25.96 11.33 13.38
CA ILE A 281 -25.95 10.08 14.13
C ILE A 281 -26.19 10.48 15.58
N THR A 282 -27.46 10.44 16.02
CA THR A 282 -27.81 10.66 17.42
C THR A 282 -27.42 9.41 18.22
N LEU A 283 -26.94 9.60 19.46
CA LEU A 283 -26.66 8.52 20.42
C LEU A 283 -27.84 7.53 20.53
N GLU A 284 -29.07 8.03 20.38
CA GLU A 284 -30.30 7.24 20.35
C GLU A 284 -30.37 6.28 19.15
N ASN A 285 -29.94 6.69 17.96
CA ASN A 285 -29.92 5.84 16.78
C ASN A 285 -28.87 4.73 16.90
N GLU A 286 -27.73 4.99 17.55
CA GLU A 286 -26.73 3.95 17.82
C GLU A 286 -27.27 2.93 18.82
N LYS A 287 -27.85 3.39 19.94
CA LYS A 287 -28.51 2.50 20.91
C LYS A 287 -29.62 1.65 20.29
N LEU A 288 -30.47 2.26 19.46
CA LEU A 288 -31.52 1.54 18.74
C LEU A 288 -30.94 0.51 17.76
N ASN A 289 -29.86 0.84 17.07
CA ASN A 289 -29.18 -0.11 16.19
C ASN A 289 -28.60 -1.30 16.95
N ASP A 290 -28.02 -1.07 18.14
CA ASP A 290 -27.44 -2.11 18.98
C ASP A 290 -28.53 -3.02 19.55
N GLU A 291 -29.66 -2.44 19.97
CA GLU A 291 -30.83 -3.17 20.47
C GLU A 291 -31.42 -4.05 19.38
N LEU A 292 -31.66 -3.52 18.17
CA LEU A 292 -32.11 -4.30 17.01
C LEU A 292 -31.12 -5.42 16.65
N LYS A 293 -29.81 -5.18 16.83
CA LYS A 293 -28.77 -6.17 16.55
C LYS A 293 -28.81 -7.32 17.56
N LYS A 294 -29.06 -7.03 18.84
CA LYS A 294 -29.30 -8.01 19.91
C LYS A 294 -30.58 -8.80 19.68
N GLU A 295 -31.70 -8.13 19.44
CA GLU A 295 -33.00 -8.77 19.18
C GLU A 295 -32.92 -9.73 17.99
N MET A 296 -32.23 -9.32 16.93
CA MET A 296 -32.05 -10.17 15.75
C MET A 296 -31.25 -11.44 16.08
N ALA A 297 -30.21 -11.33 16.91
CA ALA A 297 -29.45 -12.50 17.35
C ALA A 297 -30.33 -13.45 18.16
N ILE A 298 -31.13 -12.92 19.09
CA ILE A 298 -32.02 -13.71 19.95
C ILE A 298 -33.07 -14.44 19.12
N LYS A 299 -33.70 -13.75 18.18
CA LYS A 299 -34.70 -14.33 17.28
C LYS A 299 -34.16 -15.49 16.44
N ASN A 300 -32.85 -15.52 16.18
CA ASN A 300 -32.19 -16.54 15.37
C ASN A 300 -31.45 -17.59 16.22
N GLY A 301 -31.82 -17.75 17.50
CA GLY A 301 -31.39 -18.88 18.32
C GLY A 301 -30.17 -18.63 19.20
N ILE A 302 -29.73 -17.37 19.37
CA ILE A 302 -28.77 -17.00 20.42
C ILE A 302 -29.53 -16.76 21.72
N GLU A 303 -29.21 -17.47 22.78
CA GLU A 303 -29.82 -17.22 24.08
C GLU A 303 -29.43 -15.85 24.63
N GLU A 304 -30.35 -15.17 25.32
CA GLU A 304 -30.13 -13.79 25.79
C GLU A 304 -28.90 -13.66 26.69
N ASN A 305 -28.67 -14.64 27.57
CA ASN A 305 -27.48 -14.68 28.44
C ASN A 305 -26.17 -14.89 27.68
N TYR A 306 -26.24 -15.41 26.45
CA TYR A 306 -25.10 -15.67 25.58
C TYR A 306 -24.90 -14.56 24.53
N TYR A 307 -25.66 -13.47 24.62
CA TYR A 307 -25.38 -12.22 23.92
C TYR A 307 -24.72 -11.22 24.89
N ILE A 308 -23.40 -11.18 24.89
CA ILE A 308 -22.60 -10.47 25.89
C ILE A 308 -22.14 -9.12 25.32
N GLN A 309 -22.51 -8.04 25.99
CA GLN A 309 -22.04 -6.69 25.67
C GLN A 309 -21.07 -6.22 26.75
N LEU A 310 -19.83 -5.95 26.36
CA LEU A 310 -18.80 -5.49 27.27
C LEU A 310 -18.62 -3.98 27.18
N ASP A 311 -18.67 -3.31 28.33
CA ASP A 311 -18.31 -1.90 28.44
C ASP A 311 -16.81 -1.75 28.25
N CYS A 312 -16.42 -1.23 27.10
CA CYS A 312 -15.05 -0.92 26.73
C CYS A 312 -14.87 0.57 26.42
N SER A 313 -15.68 1.42 27.08
CA SER A 313 -15.68 2.88 26.93
C SER A 313 -14.29 3.49 27.14
N ILE A 314 -13.54 2.94 28.08
CA ILE A 314 -12.13 3.28 28.33
C ILE A 314 -11.23 2.16 27.83
N SER A 315 -10.41 2.46 26.82
CA SER A 315 -9.41 1.53 26.27
C SER A 315 -8.16 1.41 27.15
N SER A 316 -8.34 0.94 28.39
CA SER A 316 -7.26 0.63 29.33
C SER A 316 -7.32 -0.83 29.80
N LEU A 317 -6.19 -1.37 30.24
CA LEU A 317 -6.07 -2.73 30.76
C LEU A 317 -7.05 -2.95 31.91
N GLU A 318 -7.01 -2.08 32.92
CA GLU A 318 -7.77 -2.27 34.16
C GLU A 318 -9.28 -2.19 33.91
N TRP A 319 -9.72 -1.30 33.02
CA TRP A 319 -11.14 -1.13 32.70
C TRP A 319 -11.71 -2.35 32.00
N ILE A 320 -11.06 -2.80 30.92
CA ILE A 320 -11.54 -3.95 30.15
C ILE A 320 -11.46 -5.23 30.98
N LYS A 321 -10.39 -5.41 31.76
CA LYS A 321 -10.30 -6.55 32.70
C LYS A 321 -11.49 -6.58 33.67
N ASN A 322 -11.86 -5.44 34.26
CA ASN A 322 -12.99 -5.36 35.18
C ASN A 322 -14.31 -5.63 34.46
N SER A 323 -14.48 -5.10 33.24
CA SER A 323 -15.65 -5.34 32.39
C SER A 323 -15.85 -6.83 32.09
N ILE A 324 -14.78 -7.53 31.72
CA ILE A 324 -14.80 -8.99 31.48
C ILE A 324 -15.10 -9.75 32.76
N SER A 325 -14.40 -9.42 33.86
CA SER A 325 -14.51 -10.15 35.13
C SER A 325 -15.91 -10.03 35.76
N ASN A 326 -16.57 -8.90 35.57
CA ASN A 326 -17.92 -8.63 36.08
C ASN A 326 -19.04 -9.09 35.12
N SER A 327 -18.69 -9.63 33.95
CA SER A 327 -19.67 -10.16 32.98
C SER A 327 -19.90 -11.66 33.18
N ILE A 328 -20.90 -12.21 32.50
CA ILE A 328 -21.17 -13.67 32.50
C ILE A 328 -19.98 -14.51 31.98
N ILE A 329 -19.03 -13.91 31.27
CA ILE A 329 -17.80 -14.59 30.82
C ILE A 329 -17.06 -15.24 31.99
N SER A 330 -17.01 -14.61 33.17
CA SER A 330 -16.33 -15.17 34.36
C SER A 330 -17.07 -16.37 34.98
N THR A 331 -18.35 -16.53 34.68
CA THR A 331 -19.13 -17.71 35.08
C THR A 331 -19.04 -18.85 34.07
N ILE A 332 -18.79 -18.53 32.79
CA ILE A 332 -18.69 -19.52 31.70
C ILE A 332 -17.25 -20.05 31.58
N PHE A 333 -16.24 -19.22 31.83
CA PHE A 333 -14.84 -19.54 31.61
C PHE A 333 -13.99 -19.28 32.86
N ASP A 334 -13.01 -20.16 33.11
CA ASP A 334 -12.01 -19.95 34.15
C ASP A 334 -10.99 -18.88 33.71
N LEU A 335 -11.06 -17.71 34.32
CA LEU A 335 -10.20 -16.56 34.03
C LEU A 335 -8.90 -16.53 34.86
N SER A 336 -8.70 -17.51 35.77
CA SER A 336 -7.57 -17.50 36.71
C SER A 336 -6.21 -17.59 36.02
N ASN A 337 -6.14 -18.29 34.89
CA ASN A 337 -4.92 -18.55 34.14
C ASN A 337 -4.62 -17.50 33.05
N ILE A 338 -5.39 -16.43 32.97
CA ILE A 338 -5.20 -15.38 31.94
C ILE A 338 -4.06 -14.45 32.32
N ASP A 339 -3.10 -14.30 31.40
CA ASP A 339 -2.09 -13.26 31.45
C ASP A 339 -2.64 -11.95 30.83
N TRP A 340 -3.13 -11.08 31.70
CA TRP A 340 -3.70 -9.78 31.32
C TRP A 340 -2.67 -8.80 30.75
N LEU A 341 -1.41 -8.90 31.16
CA LEU A 341 -0.34 -8.05 30.63
C LEU A 341 -0.03 -8.43 29.19
N ARG A 342 0.00 -9.73 28.89
CA ARG A 342 0.13 -10.23 27.51
C ARG A 342 -1.04 -9.81 26.63
N CYS A 343 -2.27 -9.79 27.15
CA CYS A 343 -3.42 -9.24 26.43
C CYS A 343 -3.24 -7.74 26.10
N HIS A 344 -2.75 -6.96 27.08
CA HIS A 344 -2.46 -5.54 26.90
C HIS A 344 -1.37 -5.32 25.85
N GLU A 345 -0.28 -6.08 25.92
CA GLU A 345 0.83 -6.04 24.98
C GLU A 345 0.36 -6.31 23.53
N PHE A 346 -0.47 -7.33 23.34
CA PHE A 346 -1.03 -7.67 22.03
C PHE A 346 -1.97 -6.59 21.48
N ALA A 347 -2.71 -5.92 22.35
CA ALA A 347 -3.65 -4.87 21.97
C ALA A 347 -2.98 -3.53 21.67
N CYS A 348 -1.79 -3.29 22.22
CA CYS A 348 -0.99 -2.11 21.91
C CYS A 348 -0.59 -2.08 20.43
N SER A 349 -0.75 -0.91 19.79
CA SER A 349 -0.46 -0.76 18.36
C SER A 349 1.04 -0.68 18.09
N SER A 350 1.41 -0.91 16.83
CA SER A 350 2.78 -0.72 16.34
C SER A 350 3.34 0.67 16.65
N ARG A 351 2.47 1.70 16.63
CA ARG A 351 2.80 3.09 16.94
C ARG A 351 3.20 3.31 18.41
N VAL A 352 2.69 2.50 19.33
CA VAL A 352 3.11 2.56 20.74
C VAL A 352 4.57 2.10 20.86
N LYS A 353 4.91 0.97 20.21
CA LYS A 353 6.29 0.46 20.16
C LYS A 353 7.25 1.48 19.53
N GLU A 354 6.84 2.10 18.42
CA GLU A 354 7.61 3.15 17.74
C GLU A 354 7.86 4.36 18.67
N ALA A 355 6.81 4.85 19.36
CA ALA A 355 6.94 5.95 20.31
C ALA A 355 7.91 5.64 21.45
N CYS A 356 7.87 4.42 21.98
CA CYS A 356 8.77 3.98 23.05
C CYS A 356 10.22 3.88 22.58
N SER A 357 10.44 3.36 21.38
CA SER A 357 11.78 3.28 20.78
C SER A 357 12.38 4.68 20.60
N LEU A 358 11.61 5.60 20.02
CA LEU A 358 12.05 7.00 19.84
C LEU A 358 12.25 7.70 21.19
N TRP A 359 11.45 7.39 22.19
CA TRP A 359 11.64 7.92 23.54
C TRP A 359 12.95 7.45 24.16
N ASN A 360 13.31 6.17 24.01
CA ASN A 360 14.57 5.64 24.52
C ASN A 360 15.80 6.26 23.84
N GLU A 361 15.67 6.71 22.59
CA GLU A 361 16.74 7.35 21.82
C GLU A 361 16.86 8.86 22.12
N PHE A 362 15.76 9.61 22.04
CA PHE A 362 15.80 11.08 22.07
C PHE A 362 15.42 11.68 23.44
N GLN A 363 14.50 11.04 24.17
CA GLN A 363 13.89 11.56 25.41
C GLN A 363 13.32 13.00 25.30
N ASP A 364 13.02 13.47 24.09
CA ASP A 364 12.42 14.79 23.86
C ASP A 364 11.03 14.68 23.23
N MET A 365 10.04 15.23 23.93
CA MET A 365 8.65 15.20 23.49
C MET A 365 8.45 15.91 22.16
N LYS A 366 9.15 17.04 21.93
CA LYS A 366 8.91 17.87 20.73
C LYS A 366 9.43 17.15 19.48
N THR A 367 10.68 16.70 19.50
CA THR A 367 11.29 15.92 18.41
C THR A 367 10.44 14.71 18.05
N ILE A 368 9.97 13.94 19.05
CA ILE A 368 9.19 12.73 18.78
C ILE A 368 7.82 13.07 18.18
N THR A 369 7.13 14.11 18.66
CA THR A 369 5.85 14.54 18.07
C THR A 369 6.00 14.99 16.62
N GLU A 370 7.12 15.64 16.26
CA GLU A 370 7.42 16.09 14.90
C GLU A 370 7.75 14.92 13.97
N LEU A 371 8.58 13.96 14.43
CA LEU A 371 8.92 12.74 13.68
C LEU A 371 7.69 11.87 13.40
N MET A 372 6.88 11.62 14.43
CA MET A 372 5.69 10.76 14.33
C MET A 372 4.46 11.47 13.77
N LYS A 373 4.50 12.81 13.66
CA LYS A 373 3.38 13.67 13.26
C LYS A 373 2.13 13.42 14.10
N ILE A 374 2.29 13.41 15.43
CA ILE A 374 1.19 13.21 16.41
C ILE A 374 1.15 14.35 17.42
N CYS A 375 -0.01 14.58 18.02
CA CYS A 375 -0.14 15.56 19.09
C CYS A 375 0.45 15.03 20.41
N ARG A 376 0.91 15.97 21.25
CA ARG A 376 1.52 15.68 22.55
C ARG A 376 0.66 14.80 23.46
N PRO A 377 -0.66 15.02 23.62
CA PRO A 377 -1.50 14.15 24.45
C PRO A 377 -1.49 12.68 24.01
N THR A 378 -1.54 12.43 22.70
CA THR A 378 -1.45 11.08 22.14
C THR A 378 -0.10 10.43 22.42
N LEU A 379 1.00 11.18 22.28
CA LEU A 379 2.33 10.67 22.63
C LEU A 379 2.42 10.31 24.12
N ILE A 380 1.90 11.14 25.02
CA ILE A 380 1.85 10.85 26.46
C ILE A 380 1.10 9.54 26.71
N LYS A 381 -0.06 9.34 26.07
CA LYS A 381 -0.82 8.10 26.17
C LYS A 381 -0.01 6.88 25.72
N TYR A 382 0.71 6.97 24.61
CA TYR A 382 1.56 5.87 24.13
C TYR A 382 2.71 5.57 25.08
N LEU A 383 3.38 6.60 25.62
CA LEU A 383 4.48 6.40 26.57
C LEU A 383 4.00 5.85 27.91
N ASP A 384 2.80 6.23 28.38
CA ASP A 384 2.20 5.63 29.58
C ASP A 384 1.91 4.13 29.37
N GLN A 385 1.33 3.77 28.22
CA GLN A 385 1.11 2.36 27.85
C GLN A 385 2.44 1.59 27.78
N GLY A 386 3.44 2.14 27.09
CA GLY A 386 4.75 1.52 26.98
C GLY A 386 5.50 1.40 28.31
N ASN A 387 5.34 2.37 29.22
CA ASN A 387 5.94 2.32 30.54
C ASN A 387 5.37 1.19 31.40
N ARG A 388 4.08 0.87 31.28
CA ARG A 388 3.45 -0.29 31.94
C ARG A 388 3.96 -1.63 31.41
N LEU A 389 4.31 -1.67 30.12
CA LEU A 389 4.89 -2.83 29.45
C LEU A 389 6.43 -2.88 29.55
N GLU A 390 7.03 -1.98 30.34
CA GLU A 390 8.49 -1.85 30.50
C GLU A 390 9.26 -1.57 29.19
N TRP A 391 8.59 -1.09 28.14
CA TRP A 391 9.21 -0.75 26.85
C TRP A 391 10.01 0.56 26.91
N CYS A 392 9.65 1.46 27.83
CA CYS A 392 10.37 2.70 28.07
C CYS A 392 10.19 3.16 29.52
N LYS A 393 11.07 4.05 29.99
CA LYS A 393 10.90 4.73 31.28
C LYS A 393 10.33 6.14 31.05
N TYR A 394 9.06 6.33 31.39
CA TYR A 394 8.38 7.60 31.22
C TYR A 394 7.62 8.01 32.48
N ASN A 395 7.84 9.25 32.94
CA ASN A 395 7.09 9.85 34.04
C ASN A 395 6.59 11.24 33.63
N GLN A 396 5.27 11.39 33.53
CA GLN A 396 4.64 12.63 33.08
C GLN A 396 4.95 13.82 34.01
N LYS A 397 4.92 13.62 35.33
CA LYS A 397 5.15 14.69 36.32
C LYS A 397 6.59 15.20 36.26
N GLU A 398 7.54 14.28 36.13
CA GLU A 398 8.95 14.60 35.98
C GLU A 398 9.21 15.36 34.67
N ASN A 399 8.65 14.88 33.57
CA ASN A 399 8.76 15.55 32.27
C ASN A 399 8.20 16.97 32.26
N MET A 400 7.07 17.19 32.95
CA MET A 400 6.50 18.53 33.12
C MET A 400 7.43 19.44 33.95
N ARG A 401 8.06 18.91 35.00
CA ARG A 401 9.04 19.67 35.80
C ARG A 401 10.27 20.06 34.99
N ILE A 402 10.83 19.13 34.22
CA ILE A 402 12.00 19.38 33.36
C ILE A 402 11.67 20.43 32.29
N ASN A 403 10.54 20.28 31.60
CA ASN A 403 10.10 21.25 30.59
C ASN A 403 9.82 22.63 31.20
N GLY A 404 9.19 22.69 32.39
CA GLY A 404 8.99 23.94 33.12
C GLY A 404 10.31 24.63 33.47
N ARG A 405 11.30 23.86 33.93
CA ARG A 405 12.66 24.36 34.21
C ARG A 405 13.35 24.90 32.95
N ASN A 406 13.28 24.17 31.84
CA ASN A 406 13.91 24.57 30.57
C ASN A 406 13.25 25.81 29.97
N ASN A 407 11.91 25.90 30.01
CA ASN A 407 11.17 27.09 29.58
C ASN A 407 11.44 28.31 30.48
N GLY A 408 11.61 28.09 31.78
CA GLY A 408 12.02 29.13 32.71
C GLY A 408 13.45 29.65 32.43
N LEU A 409 14.36 28.76 32.04
CA LEU A 409 15.73 29.13 31.64
C LEU A 409 15.77 29.90 30.32
N SER A 410 14.97 29.51 29.32
CA SER A 410 14.97 30.16 28.00
C SER A 410 14.27 31.53 27.98
N ARG A 411 13.33 31.76 28.90
CA ARG A 411 12.65 33.06 29.10
C ARG A 411 13.26 33.91 30.22
N GLY A 412 14.34 33.43 30.83
CA GLY A 412 15.04 34.16 31.87
C GLY A 412 15.67 35.43 31.30
N ILE A 413 15.29 36.58 31.84
CA ILE A 413 15.91 37.85 31.52
C ILE A 413 17.19 37.97 32.36
N PRO A 414 18.39 38.10 31.78
CA PRO A 414 19.62 38.22 32.53
C PRO A 414 19.59 39.41 33.50
N VAL A 415 20.15 39.21 34.69
CA VAL A 415 20.21 40.23 35.74
C VAL A 415 21.64 40.38 36.22
N GLU A 416 22.15 41.61 36.17
CA GLU A 416 23.38 42.01 36.82
C GLU A 416 23.12 42.44 38.27
N VAL A 417 23.95 41.97 39.19
CA VAL A 417 23.84 42.26 40.62
C VAL A 417 24.95 43.22 41.02
N PHE A 418 24.63 44.28 41.76
CA PHE A 418 25.60 45.26 42.27
C PHE A 418 25.56 45.32 43.80
N ASN A 419 26.71 45.56 44.42
CA ASN A 419 26.81 45.78 45.87
C ASN A 419 26.43 47.24 46.27
N ASN A 420 26.46 47.53 47.57
CA ASN A 420 26.21 48.88 48.12
C ASN A 420 27.16 49.98 47.60
N LYS A 421 28.32 49.61 47.05
CA LYS A 421 29.29 50.54 46.44
C LYS A 421 29.12 50.66 44.92
N ASN A 422 28.03 50.12 44.35
CA ASN A 422 27.76 50.01 42.91
C ASN A 422 28.80 49.17 42.12
N GLU A 423 29.53 48.28 42.77
CA GLU A 423 30.44 47.36 42.08
C GLU A 423 29.67 46.13 41.59
N SER A 424 29.89 45.71 40.34
CA SER A 424 29.23 44.53 39.77
C SER A 424 29.74 43.24 40.42
N LEU A 425 28.80 42.43 40.91
CA LEU A 425 29.01 41.09 41.47
C LEU A 425 28.74 39.98 40.46
N GLY A 426 28.52 40.36 39.19
CA GLY A 426 28.35 39.46 38.06
C GLY A 426 26.94 39.43 37.46
N VAL A 427 26.88 38.83 36.26
CA VAL A 427 25.67 38.65 35.47
C VAL A 427 25.13 37.23 35.67
N TYR A 428 23.83 37.13 35.93
CA TYR A 428 23.12 35.87 36.14
C TYR A 428 22.00 35.72 35.12
N LYS A 429 21.60 34.50 34.80
CA LYS A 429 20.65 34.22 33.71
C LYS A 429 19.23 34.67 34.03
N SER A 430 18.88 34.84 35.31
CA SER A 430 17.57 35.38 35.72
C SER A 430 17.51 35.87 37.17
N ALA A 431 16.52 36.71 37.47
CA ALA A 431 16.17 37.08 38.85
C ALA A 431 15.85 35.86 39.74
N SER A 432 15.22 34.81 39.17
CA SER A 432 14.97 33.54 39.87
C SER A 432 16.26 32.80 40.21
N GLU A 433 17.25 32.83 39.32
CA GLU A 433 18.57 32.24 39.57
C GLU A 433 19.27 32.97 40.73
N VAL A 434 19.30 34.31 40.70
CA VAL A 434 19.89 35.14 41.76
C VAL A 434 19.24 34.83 43.11
N SER A 435 17.91 34.80 43.18
CA SER A 435 17.16 34.43 44.38
C SER A 435 17.59 33.06 44.94
N ARG A 436 17.72 32.05 44.07
CA ARG A 436 18.09 30.68 44.46
C ARG A 436 19.51 30.56 45.02
N ILE A 437 20.48 31.28 44.44
CA ILE A 437 21.89 31.20 44.86
C ILE A 437 22.25 32.22 45.95
N SER A 438 21.37 33.20 46.21
CA SER A 438 21.65 34.37 47.04
C SER A 438 22.20 34.05 48.42
N LEU A 439 21.60 33.06 49.10
CA LEU A 439 22.05 32.65 50.44
C LEU A 439 23.48 32.09 50.44
N LYS A 440 23.86 31.34 49.39
CA LYS A 440 25.18 30.71 49.28
C LYS A 440 26.25 31.69 48.78
N LYS A 441 25.90 32.59 47.86
CA LYS A 441 26.83 33.54 47.21
C LYS A 441 26.99 34.86 47.97
N PHE A 442 25.91 35.36 48.56
CA PHE A 442 25.86 36.68 49.18
C PHE A 442 25.56 36.61 50.69
N GLY A 443 25.45 35.40 51.26
CA GLY A 443 25.15 35.19 52.68
C GLY A 443 23.75 35.60 53.12
N ILE A 444 22.92 36.12 52.19
CA ILE A 444 21.62 36.73 52.48
C ILE A 444 20.58 36.17 51.50
N LYS A 445 19.41 35.79 52.03
CA LYS A 445 18.28 35.34 51.21
C LYS A 445 17.60 36.54 50.54
N LEU A 446 17.77 36.65 49.23
CA LEU A 446 17.11 37.64 48.37
C LEU A 446 15.81 37.03 47.82
N SER A 447 14.76 37.85 47.66
CA SER A 447 13.47 37.39 47.11
C SER A 447 13.43 37.71 45.62
N GLN A 448 12.97 36.76 44.80
CA GLN A 448 12.77 37.00 43.37
C GLN A 448 11.86 38.21 43.11
N THR A 449 10.75 38.34 43.85
CA THR A 449 9.79 39.44 43.65
C THR A 449 10.42 40.80 43.91
N ALA A 450 11.25 40.91 44.94
CA ALA A 450 11.95 42.13 45.29
C ALA A 450 13.09 42.45 44.32
N ILE A 451 13.83 41.44 43.84
CA ILE A 451 14.83 41.61 42.76
C ILE A 451 14.15 42.19 41.52
N SER A 452 13.02 41.59 41.11
CA SER A 452 12.27 42.08 39.94
C SER A 452 11.68 43.48 40.15
N ALA A 453 11.23 43.83 41.35
CA ALA A 453 10.76 45.19 41.67
C ALA A 453 11.89 46.23 41.52
N VAL A 454 13.10 45.92 41.99
CA VAL A 454 14.28 46.79 41.79
C VAL A 454 14.62 46.91 40.30
N CYS A 455 14.61 45.80 39.55
CA CYS A 455 14.86 45.84 38.11
C CYS A 455 13.81 46.66 37.34
N ARG A 456 12.57 46.78 37.84
CA ARG A 456 11.49 47.59 37.24
C ARG A 456 11.52 49.06 37.70
N GLY A 457 12.41 49.43 38.61
CA GLY A 457 12.46 50.78 39.19
C GLY A 457 11.38 51.06 40.23
N GLU A 458 10.69 50.03 40.73
CA GLU A 458 9.69 50.15 41.79
C GLU A 458 10.33 50.27 43.19
N ALA A 459 11.62 49.95 43.31
CA ALA A 459 12.41 50.07 44.53
C ALA A 459 13.89 50.35 44.20
N ASP A 460 14.58 51.14 45.03
CA ASP A 460 15.98 51.55 44.77
C ASP A 460 17.02 50.45 45.03
N SER A 461 16.74 49.57 45.99
CA SER A 461 17.61 48.44 46.35
C SER A 461 16.84 47.39 47.14
N HIS A 462 17.36 46.16 47.19
CA HIS A 462 16.82 45.10 48.05
C HIS A 462 17.93 44.53 48.93
N LYS A 463 17.80 44.69 50.25
CA LYS A 463 18.76 44.23 51.27
C LYS A 463 20.23 44.62 50.98
N GLY A 464 20.45 45.85 50.50
CA GLY A 464 21.79 46.37 50.21
C GLY A 464 22.40 45.91 48.88
N PHE A 465 21.57 45.43 47.95
CA PHE A 465 21.97 45.11 46.58
C PHE A 465 21.10 45.85 45.57
N LYS A 466 21.70 46.25 44.45
CA LYS A 466 21.00 46.80 43.29
C LYS A 466 21.00 45.79 42.16
N PHE A 467 19.98 45.83 41.30
CA PHE A 467 19.78 44.87 40.24
C PHE A 467 19.43 45.59 38.94
N LYS A 468 20.03 45.17 37.82
CA LYS A 468 19.69 45.68 36.49
C LYS A 468 19.47 44.53 35.52
N ILE A 469 18.45 44.66 34.68
CA ILE A 469 18.22 43.78 33.53
C ILE A 469 19.25 44.13 32.44
N ILE A 470 19.76 43.11 31.75
CA ILE A 470 20.68 43.24 30.60
C ILE A 470 19.97 42.80 29.32
#